data_AF-A0A918ALB4-F1
#
_entry.id   AF-A0A918ALB4-F1
#
_cell.length_a   1.000
_cell.length_b   1.000
_cell.length_c   1.000
_cell.angle_alpha   90.00
_cell.angle_beta   90.00
_cell.angle_gamma   90.00
#
_symmetry.space_group_name_H-M   'P 1'
#
loop_
_entity.id
_entity.type
_entity.pdbx_description
1 polymer ?
#
loop_
_entity_poly.entity_id
_entity_poly.type
_entity_poly.pdbx_seq_one_letter_code
_entity_poly.pdbx_strand_id
1 'polypeptide(L)'
;MVLADAHRLPTPWLRRCETEAVRSHDYGRDVLSGGKRRTVPEVAAEPGLVVEDPVSGFCGAVVRFEHGQVVLEDRHGRHRLFPLRPAAFLLDGRPVTLVRPAPAATRPAPSRSASGSVRVEGLRARTARDSRIWVEGLHDAELVERVWGHDLRVEGVVVEPLDGVDVLAQRVAEFGTGPGRRLGVLVDHLVPGSKESRLVAAVRDENVLVTGHPYVDVWQAVKPSSVGIAAWPEVPRGVPWKEGVCAVLGWGEPHEGWRRVLAGVRGFRDLETPLIGAVERLIDFVTEPPASG
;
A
#
# COMPACT_ATOMS: atom_id res chain seq x y z
N MET A 1 22.62 -28.43 -79.60
CA MET A 1 21.50 -27.93 -78.76
C MET A 1 20.22 -28.22 -79.54
N VAL A 2 19.30 -29.00 -78.97
CA VAL A 2 18.31 -29.78 -79.76
C VAL A 2 16.88 -29.29 -79.52
N LEU A 3 16.16 -29.06 -80.64
CA LEU A 3 14.74 -29.30 -80.97
C LEU A 3 13.73 -29.62 -79.82
N ALA A 4 12.45 -29.26 -79.91
CA ALA A 4 11.69 -28.40 -80.85
C ALA A 4 10.22 -28.22 -80.34
N ASP A 5 9.41 -27.52 -81.14
CA ASP A 5 7.94 -27.51 -81.23
C ASP A 5 7.05 -28.16 -80.15
N ALA A 6 6.04 -27.40 -79.72
CA ALA A 6 4.83 -27.90 -79.05
C ALA A 6 3.56 -27.35 -79.73
N HIS A 7 2.90 -28.17 -80.57
CA HIS A 7 1.67 -27.80 -81.27
C HIS A 7 0.65 -28.97 -81.30
N ARG A 8 -0.64 -28.64 -81.12
CA ARG A 8 -1.88 -29.48 -81.23
C ARG A 8 -2.09 -30.50 -80.08
N LEU A 9 -3.12 -30.35 -79.23
CA LEU A 9 -4.55 -30.75 -79.40
C LEU A 9 -4.76 -32.27 -79.64
N PRO A 10 -5.83 -32.96 -79.12
CA PRO A 10 -6.97 -32.47 -78.31
C PRO A 10 -7.36 -33.36 -77.07
N THR A 11 -8.54 -33.04 -76.50
CA THR A 11 -9.42 -33.75 -75.51
C THR A 11 -9.92 -35.16 -75.91
N PRO A 12 -10.69 -35.96 -75.09
CA PRO A 12 -11.00 -35.93 -73.62
C PRO A 12 -11.12 -37.33 -72.90
N TRP A 13 -11.57 -37.32 -71.62
CA TRP A 13 -12.27 -38.37 -70.79
C TRP A 13 -11.78 -39.84 -70.71
N LEU A 14 -11.67 -40.39 -69.48
CA LEU A 14 -12.02 -41.80 -69.16
C LEU A 14 -12.23 -42.04 -67.64
N ARG A 15 -12.87 -43.16 -67.25
CA ARG A 15 -13.17 -43.57 -65.85
C ARG A 15 -12.56 -44.94 -65.49
N ARG A 16 -12.32 -45.16 -64.19
CA ARG A 16 -12.38 -46.43 -63.40
C ARG A 16 -12.26 -46.05 -61.89
N CYS A 17 -12.96 -46.69 -60.94
CA CYS A 17 -12.61 -47.92 -60.18
C CYS A 17 -11.26 -47.86 -59.44
N GLU A 18 -11.04 -48.49 -58.27
CA GLU A 18 -11.88 -49.40 -57.44
C GLU A 18 -12.23 -48.73 -56.06
N THR A 19 -12.43 -49.31 -54.85
CA THR A 19 -12.29 -50.66 -54.24
C THR A 19 -13.24 -50.81 -53.01
N GLU A 20 -13.31 -51.98 -52.36
CA GLU A 20 -14.19 -52.29 -51.20
C GLU A 20 -13.48 -52.37 -49.82
N ALA A 21 -14.26 -52.30 -48.72
CA ALA A 21 -13.88 -52.81 -47.40
C ALA A 21 -15.12 -53.28 -46.58
N VAL A 22 -14.99 -54.41 -45.88
CA VAL A 22 -16.08 -55.15 -45.21
C VAL A 22 -16.63 -54.46 -43.96
N ARG A 23 -17.94 -54.63 -43.68
CA ARG A 23 -18.55 -54.37 -42.35
C ARG A 23 -19.06 -55.67 -41.72
N SER A 24 -18.59 -55.97 -40.51
CA SER A 24 -19.14 -57.04 -39.66
C SER A 24 -20.33 -56.53 -38.83
N HIS A 25 -21.17 -57.44 -38.34
CA HIS A 25 -22.32 -57.13 -37.49
C HIS A 25 -21.96 -56.86 -36.02
N ASP A 26 -22.82 -56.08 -35.35
CA ASP A 26 -22.87 -55.94 -33.89
C ASP A 26 -23.60 -57.14 -33.25
N TYR A 27 -23.09 -57.60 -32.10
CA TYR A 27 -23.90 -58.01 -30.94
C TYR A 27 -22.98 -58.10 -29.70
N GLY A 28 -22.82 -56.99 -28.96
CA GLY A 28 -21.96 -56.95 -27.77
C GLY A 28 -22.56 -56.15 -26.60
N ARG A 29 -23.27 -56.84 -25.69
CA ARG A 29 -23.75 -56.26 -24.43
C ARG A 29 -22.56 -55.82 -23.56
N ASP A 30 -22.26 -54.53 -23.52
CA ASP A 30 -21.13 -54.02 -22.74
C ASP A 30 -21.31 -54.30 -21.24
N VAL A 31 -20.30 -54.97 -20.67
CA VAL A 31 -20.23 -55.37 -19.25
C VAL A 31 -19.50 -54.30 -18.42
N LEU A 32 -18.97 -53.25 -19.06
CA LEU A 32 -18.22 -52.15 -18.44
C LEU A 32 -19.09 -50.96 -17.98
N SER A 33 -20.39 -51.18 -17.74
CA SER A 33 -21.29 -50.19 -17.13
C SER A 33 -20.99 -49.99 -15.63
N GLY A 34 -19.77 -49.55 -15.32
CA GLY A 34 -19.30 -49.24 -13.97
C GLY A 34 -20.15 -48.12 -13.37
N GLY A 35 -20.94 -48.45 -12.35
CA GLY A 35 -21.87 -47.50 -11.73
C GLY A 35 -21.15 -46.25 -11.22
N LYS A 36 -21.73 -45.07 -11.46
CA LYS A 36 -21.18 -43.78 -11.01
C LYS A 36 -20.87 -43.84 -9.51
N ARG A 37 -19.58 -43.92 -9.19
CA ARG A 37 -19.04 -43.93 -7.83
C ARG A 37 -19.47 -42.63 -7.15
N ARG A 38 -20.42 -42.71 -6.21
CA ARG A 38 -20.96 -41.53 -5.51
C ARG A 38 -19.84 -40.86 -4.73
N THR A 39 -19.36 -39.72 -5.21
CA THR A 39 -18.48 -38.84 -4.44
C THR A 39 -19.19 -38.45 -3.15
N VAL A 40 -18.57 -38.77 -2.02
CA VAL A 40 -19.03 -38.33 -0.70
C VAL A 40 -18.50 -36.92 -0.48
N PRO A 41 -19.33 -35.94 -0.10
CA PRO A 41 -18.89 -34.56 0.06
C PRO A 41 -17.85 -34.44 1.17
N GLU A 42 -16.81 -33.65 0.91
CA GLU A 42 -15.88 -33.20 1.93
C GLU A 42 -16.45 -31.97 2.65
N VAL A 43 -16.38 -31.98 3.98
CA VAL A 43 -16.88 -30.90 4.84
C VAL A 43 -15.79 -30.49 5.81
N ALA A 44 -15.52 -29.20 5.91
CA ALA A 44 -14.56 -28.67 6.87
C ALA A 44 -15.09 -28.91 8.29
N ALA A 45 -14.34 -29.63 9.11
CA ALA A 45 -14.66 -29.87 10.51
C ALA A 45 -14.32 -28.62 11.34
N GLU A 46 -15.14 -27.59 11.19
CA GLU A 46 -15.09 -26.33 11.95
C GLU A 46 -15.64 -26.53 13.37
N PRO A 47 -15.11 -25.82 14.39
CA PRO A 47 -15.63 -25.92 15.74
C PRO A 47 -17.13 -25.58 15.82
N GLY A 48 -17.90 -26.44 16.49
CA GLY A 48 -19.36 -26.36 16.57
C GLY A 48 -20.11 -27.20 15.53
N LEU A 49 -19.46 -27.71 14.48
CA LEU A 49 -20.10 -28.61 13.51
C LEU A 49 -20.53 -29.92 14.19
N VAL A 50 -21.82 -30.23 14.20
CA VAL A 50 -22.36 -31.47 14.76
C VAL A 50 -22.33 -32.59 13.72
N VAL A 51 -21.76 -33.73 14.09
CA VAL A 51 -21.69 -34.94 13.25
C VAL A 51 -21.89 -36.21 14.09
N GLU A 52 -22.26 -37.30 13.43
CA GLU A 52 -22.41 -38.63 14.02
C GLU A 52 -21.40 -39.63 13.43
N ASP A 53 -20.74 -40.42 14.28
CA ASP A 53 -20.03 -41.63 13.85
C ASP A 53 -21.01 -42.81 13.71
N PRO A 54 -21.28 -43.33 12.50
CA PRO A 54 -22.27 -44.38 12.26
C PRO A 54 -21.84 -45.76 12.79
N VAL A 55 -20.59 -45.93 13.23
CA VAL A 55 -20.10 -47.20 13.78
C VAL A 55 -20.40 -47.33 15.27
N SER A 56 -20.33 -46.23 16.03
CA SER A 56 -20.61 -46.22 17.48
C SER A 56 -21.81 -45.35 17.90
N GLY A 57 -22.57 -44.82 16.94
CA GLY A 57 -23.78 -44.02 17.18
C GLY A 57 -23.52 -42.73 17.96
N PHE A 58 -22.30 -42.20 17.87
CA PHE A 58 -21.87 -41.07 18.69
C PHE A 58 -22.03 -39.76 17.93
N CYS A 59 -23.04 -38.99 18.33
CA CYS A 59 -23.32 -37.67 17.80
C CYS A 59 -22.75 -36.58 18.73
N GLY A 60 -21.98 -35.65 18.18
CA GLY A 60 -21.33 -34.58 18.93
C GLY A 60 -20.78 -33.46 18.06
N ALA A 61 -20.52 -32.31 18.67
CA ALA A 61 -19.94 -31.14 18.03
C ALA A 61 -18.40 -31.27 17.95
N VAL A 62 -17.82 -30.90 16.80
CA VAL A 62 -16.37 -30.73 16.66
C VAL A 62 -15.90 -29.66 17.64
N VAL A 63 -14.91 -29.97 18.48
CA VAL A 63 -14.32 -28.99 19.42
C VAL A 63 -12.86 -28.66 19.12
N ARG A 64 -12.06 -29.63 18.65
CA ARG A 64 -10.64 -29.43 18.28
C ARG A 64 -10.10 -30.64 17.49
N PHE A 65 -8.84 -30.56 17.07
CA PHE A 65 -8.08 -31.70 16.54
C PHE A 65 -6.94 -32.06 17.48
N GLU A 66 -6.73 -33.36 17.71
CA GLU A 66 -5.63 -33.90 18.50
C GLU A 66 -5.04 -35.11 17.75
N HIS A 67 -3.71 -35.24 17.72
CA HIS A 67 -3.02 -36.41 17.11
C HIS A 67 -3.46 -36.75 15.67
N GLY A 68 -3.91 -35.76 14.90
CA GLY A 68 -4.43 -35.92 13.53
C GLY A 68 -5.90 -36.36 13.43
N GLN A 69 -6.55 -36.61 14.56
CA GLN A 69 -7.97 -36.98 14.68
C GLN A 69 -8.83 -35.78 15.08
N VAL A 70 -10.14 -35.86 14.87
CA VAL A 70 -11.09 -34.85 15.36
C VAL A 70 -11.64 -35.25 16.71
N VAL A 71 -11.76 -34.29 17.64
CA VAL A 71 -12.44 -34.47 18.91
C VAL A 71 -13.89 -34.01 18.76
N LEU A 72 -14.83 -34.90 19.06
CA LEU A 72 -16.25 -34.59 19.16
C LEU A 72 -16.68 -34.55 20.63
N GLU A 73 -17.48 -33.56 21.01
CA GLU A 73 -18.14 -33.42 22.31
C GLU A 73 -19.64 -33.72 22.19
N ASP A 74 -20.17 -34.66 22.98
CA ASP A 74 -21.61 -34.90 23.04
C ASP A 74 -22.34 -33.92 23.98
N ARG A 75 -23.68 -33.92 23.92
CA ARG A 75 -24.57 -33.10 24.77
C ARG A 75 -24.43 -33.33 26.29
N HIS A 76 -23.59 -34.28 26.72
CA HIS A 76 -23.28 -34.59 28.12
C HIS A 76 -21.82 -34.24 28.47
N GLY A 77 -21.13 -33.48 27.61
CA GLY A 77 -19.75 -33.02 27.80
C GLY A 77 -18.68 -34.10 27.59
N ARG A 78 -19.03 -35.27 27.03
CA ARG A 78 -18.07 -36.36 26.84
C ARG A 78 -17.28 -36.16 25.55
N HIS A 79 -15.96 -36.11 25.64
CA HIS A 79 -15.07 -36.01 24.47
C HIS A 79 -14.68 -37.39 23.95
N ARG A 80 -14.71 -37.57 22.62
CA ARG A 80 -14.16 -38.76 21.94
C ARG A 80 -13.39 -38.37 20.68
N LEU A 81 -12.33 -39.14 20.41
CA LEU A 81 -11.45 -39.00 19.25
C LEU A 81 -11.96 -39.86 18.09
N PHE A 82 -11.98 -39.31 16.88
CA PHE A 82 -12.38 -40.00 15.65
C PHE A 82 -11.41 -39.73 14.49
N PRO A 83 -10.92 -40.76 13.78
CA PRO A 83 -10.01 -40.57 12.65
C PRO A 83 -10.75 -40.02 11.42
N LEU A 84 -10.12 -39.06 10.74
CA LEU A 84 -10.61 -38.40 9.52
C LEU A 84 -10.53 -39.35 8.29
N ARG A 85 -11.34 -40.41 8.30
CA ARG A 85 -11.45 -41.37 7.20
C ARG A 85 -12.53 -40.93 6.19
N PRO A 86 -12.36 -41.23 4.89
CA PRO A 86 -13.39 -40.97 3.89
C PRO A 86 -14.74 -41.59 4.27
N ALA A 87 -15.82 -40.82 4.13
CA ALA A 87 -17.20 -41.23 4.42
C ALA A 87 -17.49 -41.76 5.84
N ALA A 88 -16.63 -41.44 6.83
CA ALA A 88 -16.71 -42.01 8.17
C ALA A 88 -17.64 -41.27 9.16
N PHE A 89 -18.33 -40.22 8.71
CA PHE A 89 -19.24 -39.43 9.54
C PHE A 89 -20.58 -39.21 8.82
N LEU A 90 -21.64 -38.98 9.57
CA LEU A 90 -22.92 -38.48 9.07
C LEU A 90 -23.09 -37.01 9.47
N LEU A 91 -23.55 -36.20 8.51
CA LEU A 91 -24.10 -34.86 8.73
C LEU A 91 -25.56 -34.91 8.26
N ASP A 92 -26.51 -34.55 9.12
CA ASP A 92 -27.96 -34.70 8.86
C ASP A 92 -28.36 -36.09 8.32
N GLY A 93 -27.75 -37.15 8.88
CA GLY A 93 -27.95 -38.54 8.46
C GLY A 93 -27.32 -38.92 7.11
N ARG A 94 -26.54 -38.03 6.48
CA ARG A 94 -25.90 -38.25 5.17
C ARG A 94 -24.39 -38.45 5.34
N PRO A 95 -23.77 -39.45 4.69
CA PRO A 95 -22.32 -39.63 4.74
C PRO A 95 -21.55 -38.41 4.26
N VAL A 96 -20.54 -38.01 5.03
CA VAL A 96 -19.57 -36.95 4.72
C VAL A 96 -18.15 -37.42 5.04
N THR A 97 -17.17 -36.81 4.38
CA THR A 97 -15.76 -36.90 4.74
C THR A 97 -15.39 -35.63 5.49
N LEU A 98 -14.97 -35.72 6.76
CA LEU A 98 -14.47 -34.55 7.46
C LEU A 98 -13.02 -34.27 7.05
N VAL A 99 -12.77 -33.01 6.68
CA VAL A 99 -11.43 -32.48 6.39
C VAL A 99 -11.07 -31.40 7.41
N ARG A 100 -9.77 -31.18 7.64
CA ARG A 100 -9.33 -30.08 8.51
C ARG A 100 -9.67 -28.74 7.84
N PRO A 101 -10.29 -27.77 8.55
CA PRO A 101 -10.48 -26.43 8.02
C PRO A 101 -9.17 -25.81 7.52
N ALA A 102 -9.23 -25.11 6.39
CA ALA A 102 -8.11 -24.29 5.96
C ALA A 102 -7.84 -23.20 7.02
N PRO A 103 -6.57 -22.84 7.31
CA PRO A 103 -6.28 -21.72 8.19
C PRO A 103 -6.91 -20.45 7.63
N ALA A 104 -7.76 -19.79 8.42
CA ALA A 104 -8.45 -18.57 8.00
C ALA A 104 -7.41 -17.52 7.56
N ALA A 105 -7.58 -16.99 6.34
CA ALA A 105 -6.63 -16.04 5.77
C ALA A 105 -6.61 -14.76 6.62
N THR A 106 -5.54 -14.57 7.40
CA THR A 106 -5.31 -13.36 8.19
C THR A 106 -5.19 -12.18 7.24
N ARG A 107 -6.26 -11.39 7.14
CA ARG A 107 -6.31 -10.21 6.26
C ARG A 107 -5.11 -9.32 6.61
N PRO A 108 -4.21 -9.00 5.66
CA PRO A 108 -3.01 -8.25 5.97
C PRO A 108 -3.38 -6.91 6.62
N ALA A 109 -2.62 -6.53 7.64
CA ALA A 109 -2.80 -5.24 8.29
C ALA A 109 -2.62 -4.11 7.26
N PRO A 110 -3.41 -3.02 7.32
CA PRO A 110 -3.24 -1.89 6.41
C PRO A 110 -1.82 -1.36 6.53
N SER A 111 -1.11 -1.32 5.40
CA SER A 111 0.21 -0.69 5.31
C SER A 111 0.07 0.79 5.65
N ARG A 112 1.14 1.37 6.20
CA ARG A 112 1.19 2.79 6.55
C ARG A 112 2.14 3.55 5.64
N SER A 113 1.88 4.84 5.48
CA SER A 113 2.79 5.80 4.84
C SER A 113 3.98 6.13 5.76
N ALA A 114 4.89 6.99 5.29
CA ALA A 114 5.98 7.53 6.10
C ALA A 114 5.50 8.57 7.13
N SER A 115 4.38 9.26 6.87
CA SER A 115 3.67 10.13 7.83
C SER A 115 2.90 9.33 8.89
N GLY A 116 2.55 8.07 8.60
CA GLY A 116 1.89 7.14 9.51
C GLY A 116 0.38 6.94 9.26
N SER A 117 -0.17 7.61 8.26
CA SER A 117 -1.52 7.43 7.71
C SER A 117 -1.72 6.04 7.06
N VAL A 118 -2.94 5.72 6.63
CA VAL A 118 -3.23 4.48 5.89
C VAL A 118 -2.78 4.62 4.44
N ARG A 119 -1.90 3.73 4.00
CA ARG A 119 -1.32 3.77 2.66
C ARG A 119 -2.33 3.32 1.60
N VAL A 120 -2.71 4.25 0.74
CA VAL A 120 -3.47 4.00 -0.49
C VAL A 120 -2.53 3.43 -1.57
N GLU A 121 -2.82 2.22 -2.03
CA GLU A 121 -2.15 1.58 -3.17
C GLU A 121 -2.90 1.86 -4.48
N GLY A 122 -2.21 1.75 -5.62
CA GLY A 122 -2.83 1.89 -6.95
C GLY A 122 -3.26 3.32 -7.31
N LEU A 123 -2.66 4.34 -6.68
CA LEU A 123 -2.89 5.75 -6.98
C LEU A 123 -2.71 6.04 -8.48
N ARG A 124 -3.79 6.53 -9.11
CA ARG A 124 -3.73 7.11 -10.46
C ARG A 124 -3.26 8.56 -10.36
N ALA A 125 -2.65 9.07 -11.43
CA ALA A 125 -2.33 10.50 -11.53
C ALA A 125 -3.60 11.34 -11.35
N ARG A 126 -3.61 12.17 -10.31
CA ARG A 126 -4.69 13.11 -9.96
C ARG A 126 -4.24 14.51 -10.40
N THR A 127 -5.14 15.30 -10.99
CA THR A 127 -4.88 16.73 -11.23
C THR A 127 -4.58 17.41 -9.89
N ALA A 128 -3.52 18.21 -9.83
CA ALA A 128 -3.21 18.98 -8.63
C ALA A 128 -4.40 19.89 -8.26
N ARG A 129 -4.63 20.08 -6.95
CA ARG A 129 -5.43 21.20 -6.45
C ARG A 129 -4.78 22.51 -6.89
N ASP A 130 -5.54 23.61 -6.91
CA ASP A 130 -4.95 24.94 -7.09
C ASP A 130 -4.21 25.41 -5.81
N SER A 131 -4.54 24.86 -4.65
CA SER A 131 -3.85 25.10 -3.37
C SER A 131 -2.38 24.63 -3.40
N ARG A 132 -1.53 25.28 -2.59
CA ARG A 132 -0.09 24.99 -2.48
C ARG A 132 0.40 24.94 -1.03
N ILE A 133 1.52 24.25 -0.82
CA ILE A 133 2.37 24.46 0.35
C ILE A 133 3.70 25.06 -0.15
N TRP A 134 4.11 26.16 0.44
CA TRP A 134 5.43 26.75 0.26
C TRP A 134 6.34 26.44 1.45
N VAL A 135 7.63 26.30 1.18
CA VAL A 135 8.66 25.95 2.17
C VAL A 135 9.91 26.81 1.94
N GLU A 136 10.74 27.00 2.97
CA GLU A 136 11.85 27.98 2.92
C GLU A 136 13.05 27.55 2.04
N GLY A 137 13.16 26.27 1.67
CA GLY A 137 14.22 25.79 0.80
C GLY A 137 14.00 24.40 0.19
N LEU A 138 15.01 23.94 -0.57
CA LEU A 138 14.98 22.65 -1.27
C LEU A 138 15.03 21.45 -0.30
N HIS A 139 15.80 21.55 0.78
CA HIS A 139 15.90 20.47 1.78
C HIS A 139 14.56 20.21 2.47
N ASP A 140 13.78 21.27 2.70
CA ASP A 140 12.43 21.25 3.24
C ASP A 140 11.49 20.51 2.30
N ALA A 141 11.51 20.85 1.01
CA ALA A 141 10.70 20.19 -0.01
C ALA A 141 11.06 18.69 -0.12
N GLU A 142 12.36 18.35 -0.08
CA GLU A 142 12.83 16.96 -0.07
C GLU A 142 12.45 16.20 1.20
N LEU A 143 12.45 16.83 2.37
CA LEU A 143 12.02 16.23 3.64
C LEU A 143 10.51 16.01 3.67
N VAL A 144 9.75 16.98 3.17
CA VAL A 144 8.29 16.93 3.11
C VAL A 144 7.84 15.85 2.11
N GLU A 145 8.45 15.75 0.93
CA GLU A 145 8.21 14.65 -0.01
C GLU A 145 8.62 13.29 0.58
N ARG A 146 9.74 13.22 1.32
CA ARG A 146 10.18 11.97 1.98
C ARG A 146 9.15 11.44 2.98
N VAL A 147 8.50 12.30 3.76
CA VAL A 147 7.64 11.88 4.86
C VAL A 147 6.14 11.96 4.54
N TRP A 148 5.67 13.04 3.92
CA TRP A 148 4.27 13.27 3.57
C TRP A 148 3.97 13.18 2.06
N GLY A 149 4.97 12.96 1.20
CA GLY A 149 4.78 12.93 -0.26
C GLY A 149 3.73 11.93 -0.74
N HIS A 150 3.53 10.80 -0.04
CA HIS A 150 2.42 9.89 -0.33
C HIS A 150 1.06 10.56 -0.11
N ASP A 151 0.84 11.14 1.07
CA ASP A 151 -0.38 11.84 1.46
C ASP A 151 -0.66 13.05 0.56
N LEU A 152 0.36 13.86 0.29
CA LEU A 152 0.29 15.00 -0.63
C LEU A 152 -0.12 14.58 -2.04
N ARG A 153 0.33 13.40 -2.50
CA ARG A 153 -0.08 12.81 -3.80
C ARG A 153 -1.46 12.13 -3.77
N VAL A 154 -1.95 11.66 -2.62
CA VAL A 154 -3.37 11.29 -2.44
C VAL A 154 -4.24 12.54 -2.62
N GLU A 155 -3.86 13.63 -1.95
CA GLU A 155 -4.60 14.89 -1.91
C GLU A 155 -4.37 15.80 -3.14
N GLY A 156 -3.39 15.50 -3.99
CA GLY A 156 -3.02 16.36 -5.12
C GLY A 156 -2.51 17.74 -4.70
N VAL A 157 -1.89 17.84 -3.53
CA VAL A 157 -1.23 19.07 -3.04
C VAL A 157 0.20 19.07 -3.56
N VAL A 158 0.67 20.24 -4.02
CA VAL A 158 2.06 20.43 -4.50
C VAL A 158 2.81 21.29 -3.49
N VAL A 159 4.07 20.89 -3.23
CA VAL A 159 5.03 21.62 -2.40
C VAL A 159 6.02 22.33 -3.33
N GLU A 160 6.26 23.61 -3.11
CA GLU A 160 7.17 24.44 -3.91
C GLU A 160 8.14 25.19 -2.98
N PRO A 161 9.46 25.23 -3.23
CA PRO A 161 10.38 26.04 -2.44
C PRO A 161 10.24 27.53 -2.76
N LEU A 162 10.48 28.38 -1.76
CA LEU A 162 10.69 29.81 -1.89
C LEU A 162 12.17 30.16 -1.78
N ASP A 163 12.57 31.28 -2.38
CA ASP A 163 13.89 31.89 -2.17
C ASP A 163 13.88 32.76 -0.88
N GLY A 164 13.45 32.16 0.23
CA GLY A 164 13.33 32.81 1.55
C GLY A 164 12.05 33.64 1.77
N VAL A 165 11.77 33.96 3.04
CA VAL A 165 10.54 34.66 3.46
C VAL A 165 10.50 36.16 3.21
N ASP A 166 11.61 36.81 2.83
CA ASP A 166 11.66 38.27 2.59
C ASP A 166 10.71 38.74 1.49
N VAL A 167 10.43 37.89 0.49
CA VAL A 167 9.52 38.19 -0.63
C VAL A 167 8.08 37.72 -0.41
N LEU A 168 7.77 37.09 0.75
CA LEU A 168 6.54 36.32 0.95
C LEU A 168 5.26 37.12 0.63
N ALA A 169 5.13 38.35 1.13
CA ALA A 169 3.92 39.16 0.93
C ALA A 169 3.68 39.53 -0.54
N GLN A 170 4.74 39.75 -1.33
CA GLN A 170 4.61 39.94 -2.78
C GLN A 170 4.19 38.65 -3.47
N ARG A 171 4.84 37.52 -3.15
CA ARG A 171 4.56 36.22 -3.76
C ARG A 171 3.13 35.75 -3.49
N VAL A 172 2.61 35.99 -2.27
CA VAL A 172 1.19 35.74 -1.92
C VAL A 172 0.24 36.54 -2.84
N ALA A 173 0.53 37.83 -3.08
CA ALA A 173 -0.29 38.67 -3.94
C ALA A 173 -0.19 38.28 -5.43
N GLU A 174 0.99 37.87 -5.90
CA GLU A 174 1.21 37.29 -7.24
C GLU A 174 0.47 35.95 -7.42
N PHE A 175 0.39 35.14 -6.37
CA PHE A 175 -0.28 33.85 -6.41
C PHE A 175 -1.77 34.03 -6.68
N GLY A 176 -2.46 34.90 -5.94
CA GLY A 176 -3.90 35.11 -6.08
C GLY A 176 -4.71 33.98 -5.42
N THR A 177 -4.70 34.00 -4.09
CA THR A 177 -5.41 33.08 -3.19
C THR A 177 -6.93 33.18 -3.26
N GLY A 178 -7.63 32.20 -2.68
CA GLY A 178 -9.08 32.23 -2.47
C GLY A 178 -9.63 30.94 -1.86
N PRO A 179 -10.97 30.83 -1.66
CA PRO A 179 -11.56 29.75 -0.85
C PRO A 179 -11.27 28.32 -1.33
N GLY A 180 -11.09 28.10 -2.64
CA GLY A 180 -10.68 26.82 -3.24
C GLY A 180 -9.19 26.75 -3.62
N ARG A 181 -8.41 27.80 -3.30
CA ARG A 181 -7.03 28.04 -3.71
C ARG A 181 -6.24 28.62 -2.54
N ARG A 182 -6.06 27.80 -1.51
CA ARG A 182 -5.39 28.16 -0.27
C ARG A 182 -3.88 27.96 -0.35
N LEU A 183 -3.14 28.72 0.45
CA LEU A 183 -1.69 28.67 0.50
C LEU A 183 -1.21 28.38 1.92
N GLY A 184 -0.60 27.21 2.11
CA GLY A 184 0.18 26.91 3.29
C GLY A 184 1.62 27.41 3.14
N VAL A 185 2.26 27.86 4.21
CA VAL A 185 3.67 28.29 4.20
C VAL A 185 4.37 27.74 5.45
N LEU A 186 5.47 27.02 5.27
CA LEU A 186 6.36 26.56 6.33
C LEU A 186 7.59 27.48 6.39
N VAL A 187 7.94 27.94 7.59
CA VAL A 187 9.00 28.93 7.83
C VAL A 187 9.96 28.45 8.92
N ASP A 188 11.26 28.59 8.67
CA ASP A 188 12.30 28.25 9.64
C ASP A 188 12.45 29.37 10.69
N HIS A 189 13.04 29.02 11.84
CA HIS A 189 13.28 29.94 12.95
C HIS A 189 12.08 30.82 13.37
N LEU A 190 10.85 30.30 13.24
CA LEU A 190 9.61 31.04 13.50
C LEU A 190 9.34 31.16 15.01
N VAL A 191 10.14 31.98 15.69
CA VAL A 191 10.08 32.25 17.13
C VAL A 191 9.70 33.71 17.42
N PRO A 192 9.03 34.01 18.55
CA PRO A 192 8.61 35.37 18.86
C PRO A 192 9.78 36.38 18.88
N GLY A 193 9.72 37.37 17.99
CA GLY A 193 10.75 38.40 17.88
C GLY A 193 11.90 38.09 16.90
N SER A 194 11.85 36.96 16.18
CA SER A 194 12.73 36.68 15.04
C SER A 194 12.40 37.60 13.84
N LYS A 195 13.30 37.70 12.85
CA LYS A 195 13.05 38.51 11.63
C LYS A 195 11.84 37.95 10.88
N GLU A 196 11.80 36.63 10.81
CA GLU A 196 10.81 35.77 10.17
C GLU A 196 9.42 36.04 10.77
N SER A 197 9.31 36.10 12.11
CA SER A 197 8.06 36.43 12.81
C SER A 197 7.51 37.83 12.48
N ARG A 198 8.36 38.79 12.10
CA ARG A 198 7.94 40.14 11.67
C ARG A 198 7.47 40.16 10.22
N LEU A 199 8.16 39.43 9.34
CA LEU A 199 7.78 39.30 7.92
C LEU A 199 6.44 38.57 7.77
N VAL A 200 6.26 37.47 8.49
CA VAL A 200 5.02 36.69 8.50
C VAL A 200 3.84 37.52 9.03
N ALA A 201 4.04 38.35 10.05
CA ALA A 201 2.99 39.23 10.60
C ALA A 201 2.51 40.35 9.64
N ALA A 202 3.19 40.56 8.50
CA ALA A 202 2.72 41.45 7.44
C ALA A 202 1.69 40.78 6.51
N VAL A 203 1.66 39.44 6.44
CA VAL A 203 0.68 38.68 5.64
C VAL A 203 -0.67 38.70 6.36
N ARG A 204 -1.71 39.17 5.66
CA ARG A 204 -3.08 39.28 6.20
C ARG A 204 -4.10 38.81 5.16
N ASP A 205 -4.26 37.50 5.09
CA ASP A 205 -5.20 36.81 4.20
C ASP A 205 -5.73 35.58 4.92
N GLU A 206 -7.05 35.38 4.90
CA GLU A 206 -7.73 34.21 5.48
C GLU A 206 -7.44 32.91 4.72
N ASN A 207 -6.98 33.02 3.46
CA ASN A 207 -6.64 31.92 2.57
C ASN A 207 -5.13 31.56 2.64
N VAL A 208 -4.36 32.22 3.51
CA VAL A 208 -2.96 31.87 3.81
C VAL A 208 -2.83 31.40 5.26
N LEU A 209 -2.24 30.22 5.46
CA LEU A 209 -1.78 29.77 6.77
C LEU A 209 -0.25 29.69 6.77
N VAL A 210 0.39 30.49 7.62
CA VAL A 210 1.82 30.34 7.89
C VAL A 210 2.01 29.56 9.19
N THR A 211 2.80 28.48 9.10
CA THR A 211 3.35 27.75 10.24
C THR A 211 4.87 27.73 10.14
N GLY A 212 5.52 27.12 11.12
CA GLY A 212 6.97 27.06 11.18
C GLY A 212 7.44 26.37 12.44
N HIS A 213 8.75 26.30 12.60
CA HIS A 213 9.38 25.60 13.72
C HIS A 213 10.54 26.40 14.35
N PRO A 214 10.89 26.16 15.63
CA PRO A 214 11.84 26.99 16.35
C PRO A 214 13.32 26.77 15.96
N TYR A 215 13.58 25.83 15.06
CA TYR A 215 14.92 25.41 14.65
C TYR A 215 15.57 26.44 13.72
N VAL A 216 16.90 26.49 13.71
CA VAL A 216 17.68 27.40 12.83
C VAL A 216 17.65 26.94 11.38
N ASP A 217 17.45 25.64 11.16
CA ASP A 217 17.42 24.99 9.85
C ASP A 217 16.60 23.70 9.95
N VAL A 218 15.88 23.33 8.89
CA VAL A 218 15.10 22.08 8.80
C VAL A 218 15.91 20.80 9.11
N TRP A 219 17.25 20.80 8.94
CA TRP A 219 18.10 19.71 9.40
C TRP A 219 17.94 19.43 10.91
N GLN A 220 17.87 20.49 11.72
CA GLN A 220 17.78 20.41 13.18
C GLN A 220 16.40 19.90 13.65
N ALA A 221 15.39 19.89 12.76
CA ALA A 221 14.10 19.24 12.99
C ALA A 221 14.13 17.70 12.83
N VAL A 222 15.24 17.12 12.34
CA VAL A 222 15.49 15.67 12.36
C VAL A 222 16.09 15.28 13.71
N LYS A 223 15.63 14.18 14.31
CA LYS A 223 16.13 13.73 15.61
C LYS A 223 17.61 13.36 15.55
N PRO A 224 18.45 13.81 16.51
CA PRO A 224 19.86 13.43 16.63
C PRO A 224 20.10 11.91 16.53
N SER A 225 19.24 11.11 17.18
CA SER A 225 19.30 9.64 17.15
C SER A 225 19.15 9.03 15.76
N SER A 226 18.39 9.66 14.86
CA SER A 226 18.11 9.14 13.52
C SER A 226 19.25 9.41 12.53
N VAL A 227 20.15 10.35 12.84
CA VAL A 227 21.40 10.63 12.10
C VAL A 227 22.67 10.14 12.82
N GLY A 228 22.51 9.55 14.02
CA GLY A 228 23.60 8.92 14.77
C GLY A 228 24.45 9.87 15.62
N ILE A 229 23.91 11.03 16.03
CA ILE A 229 24.61 12.01 16.88
C ILE A 229 23.89 12.17 18.23
N ALA A 230 24.61 12.62 19.27
CA ALA A 230 24.04 12.82 20.60
C ALA A 230 23.10 14.04 20.66
N ALA A 231 23.49 15.13 19.99
CA ALA A 231 22.72 16.36 19.82
C ALA A 231 23.19 17.07 18.54
N TRP A 232 22.38 18.00 18.02
CA TRP A 232 22.86 18.97 17.04
C TRP A 232 23.88 19.92 17.69
N PRO A 233 25.01 20.24 17.03
CA PRO A 233 26.02 21.12 17.61
C PRO A 233 25.54 22.57 17.61
N GLU A 234 25.96 23.33 18.62
CA GLU A 234 25.77 24.78 18.65
C GLU A 234 26.74 25.46 17.67
N VAL A 235 26.21 26.20 16.70
CA VAL A 235 27.01 26.95 15.72
C VAL A 235 27.08 28.43 16.14
N PRO A 236 28.27 29.04 16.24
CA PRO A 236 28.41 30.46 16.58
C PRO A 236 27.69 31.39 15.60
N ARG A 237 27.09 32.47 16.12
CA ARG A 237 26.45 33.51 15.29
C ARG A 237 27.46 34.11 14.30
N GLY A 238 27.04 34.24 13.03
CA GLY A 238 27.86 34.76 11.94
C GLY A 238 28.57 33.68 11.11
N VAL A 239 28.59 32.42 11.57
CA VAL A 239 28.97 31.26 10.74
C VAL A 239 27.72 30.73 10.02
N PRO A 240 27.77 30.39 8.72
CA PRO A 240 26.65 29.73 8.04
C PRO A 240 26.34 28.39 8.72
N TRP A 241 25.08 28.20 9.16
CA TRP A 241 24.75 27.14 10.11
C TRP A 241 25.11 25.73 9.59
N LYS A 242 24.77 25.42 8.33
CA LYS A 242 25.07 24.13 7.69
C LYS A 242 26.57 23.83 7.60
N GLU A 243 27.39 24.84 7.29
CA GLU A 243 28.86 24.71 7.26
C GLU A 243 29.40 24.44 8.67
N GLY A 244 28.93 25.18 9.67
CA GLY A 244 29.32 24.98 11.07
C GLY A 244 28.95 23.59 11.61
N VAL A 245 27.75 23.10 11.30
CA VAL A 245 27.33 21.73 11.64
C VAL A 245 28.23 20.69 10.98
N CYS A 246 28.47 20.80 9.67
CA CYS A 246 29.32 19.86 8.95
C CYS A 246 30.77 19.87 9.45
N ALA A 247 31.32 21.04 9.78
CA ALA A 247 32.67 21.19 10.32
C ALA A 247 32.82 20.55 11.71
N VAL A 248 31.85 20.72 12.61
CA VAL A 248 31.88 20.12 13.96
C VAL A 248 31.65 18.61 13.93
N LEU A 249 30.80 18.10 13.02
CA LEU A 249 30.47 16.68 12.92
C LEU A 249 31.39 15.90 11.96
N GLY A 250 32.29 16.57 11.24
CA GLY A 250 33.18 15.95 10.25
C GLY A 250 32.43 15.37 9.03
N TRP A 251 31.38 16.04 8.57
CA TRP A 251 30.46 15.51 7.54
C TRP A 251 30.77 15.94 6.10
N GLY A 252 31.84 16.69 5.86
CA GLY A 252 32.22 17.18 4.52
C GLY A 252 31.45 18.45 4.15
N GLU A 253 31.08 18.59 2.89
CA GLU A 253 30.33 19.77 2.41
C GLU A 253 28.83 19.73 2.83
N PRO A 254 28.12 20.88 2.85
CA PRO A 254 26.69 20.92 3.21
C PRO A 254 25.79 19.94 2.43
N HIS A 255 26.08 19.69 1.15
CA HIS A 255 25.34 18.73 0.33
C HIS A 255 25.63 17.25 0.70
N GLU A 256 26.71 16.98 1.43
CA GLU A 256 27.04 15.64 1.96
C GLU A 256 26.36 15.43 3.32
N GLY A 257 26.41 16.45 4.17
CA GLY A 257 25.61 16.54 5.39
C GLY A 257 24.13 16.33 5.11
N TRP A 258 23.57 17.00 4.10
CA TRP A 258 22.16 16.82 3.73
C TRP A 258 21.83 15.39 3.28
N ARG A 259 22.65 14.80 2.39
CA ARG A 259 22.48 13.39 1.99
C ARG A 259 22.50 12.45 3.20
N ARG A 260 23.31 12.74 4.22
CA ARG A 260 23.37 11.98 5.47
C ARG A 260 22.13 12.18 6.35
N VAL A 261 21.64 13.41 6.49
CA VAL A 261 20.42 13.75 7.23
C VAL A 261 19.22 13.05 6.61
N LEU A 262 19.03 13.23 5.30
CA LEU A 262 17.93 12.65 4.55
C LEU A 262 18.01 11.11 4.48
N ALA A 263 19.19 10.50 4.59
CA ALA A 263 19.32 9.04 4.73
C ALA A 263 18.87 8.51 6.12
N GLY A 264 18.92 9.33 7.17
CA GLY A 264 18.43 8.97 8.50
C GLY A 264 16.90 8.89 8.63
N VAL A 265 16.18 9.63 7.78
CA VAL A 265 14.72 9.80 7.86
C VAL A 265 13.97 8.73 7.07
N ARG A 266 13.26 7.85 7.78
CA ARG A 266 12.35 6.83 7.23
C ARG A 266 10.87 7.23 7.35
N GLY A 267 10.55 8.18 8.24
CA GLY A 267 9.19 8.69 8.44
C GLY A 267 9.08 9.63 9.64
N PHE A 268 7.86 10.06 9.98
CA PHE A 268 7.58 11.10 10.98
C PHE A 268 8.24 10.85 12.34
N ARG A 269 8.45 9.58 12.73
CA ARG A 269 9.07 9.22 14.02
C ARG A 269 10.52 9.71 14.14
N ASP A 270 11.21 9.89 13.02
CA ASP A 270 12.57 10.41 12.91
C ASP A 270 12.64 11.94 12.98
N LEU A 271 11.49 12.64 13.02
CA LEU A 271 11.38 14.10 13.10
C LEU A 271 10.94 14.57 14.48
N GLU A 272 11.21 15.83 14.81
CA GLU A 272 10.75 16.48 16.03
C GLU A 272 9.31 17.03 15.90
N THR A 273 8.56 16.95 17.00
CA THR A 273 7.13 17.31 17.05
C THR A 273 6.77 18.71 16.52
N PRO A 274 7.58 19.77 16.71
CA PRO A 274 7.25 21.09 16.16
C PRO A 274 7.14 21.11 14.63
N LEU A 275 8.02 20.40 13.91
CA LEU A 275 7.94 20.27 12.45
C LEU A 275 6.71 19.46 12.04
N ILE A 276 6.51 18.30 12.69
CA ILE A 276 5.41 17.39 12.37
C ILE A 276 4.06 18.13 12.46
N GLY A 277 3.79 18.74 13.61
CA GLY A 277 2.54 19.48 13.82
C GLY A 277 2.45 20.76 12.97
N ALA A 278 3.56 21.35 12.56
CA ALA A 278 3.54 22.49 11.62
C ALA A 278 3.10 22.06 10.22
N VAL A 279 3.64 20.96 9.69
CA VAL A 279 3.29 20.41 8.37
C VAL A 279 1.87 19.84 8.36
N GLU A 280 1.47 19.10 9.40
CA GLU A 280 0.11 18.55 9.51
C GLU A 280 -0.96 19.66 9.42
N ARG A 281 -0.80 20.76 10.17
CA ARG A 281 -1.72 21.92 10.09
C ARG A 281 -1.76 22.57 8.70
N LEU A 282 -0.65 22.58 7.96
CA LEU A 282 -0.64 23.09 6.58
C LEU A 282 -1.41 22.15 5.64
N ILE A 283 -1.22 20.83 5.77
CA ILE A 283 -1.94 19.83 4.99
C ILE A 283 -3.45 19.92 5.25
N ASP A 284 -3.87 19.95 6.51
CA ASP A 284 -5.29 20.12 6.89
C ASP A 284 -5.86 21.40 6.25
N PHE A 285 -5.18 22.54 6.42
CA PHE A 285 -5.64 23.84 5.90
C PHE A 285 -5.76 23.89 4.38
N VAL A 286 -4.82 23.34 3.61
CA VAL A 286 -4.86 23.40 2.13
C VAL A 286 -5.74 22.34 1.48
N THR A 287 -6.18 21.34 2.26
CA THR A 287 -7.04 20.24 1.80
C THR A 287 -8.50 20.36 2.25
N GLU A 288 -8.79 21.09 3.33
CA GLU A 288 -10.15 21.41 3.76
C GLU A 288 -11.02 21.90 2.58
N PRO A 289 -12.24 21.37 2.40
CA PRO A 289 -13.13 21.83 1.33
C PRO A 289 -13.57 23.28 1.59
N PRO A 290 -13.80 24.08 0.53
CA PRO A 290 -14.37 25.41 0.69
C PRO A 290 -15.73 25.32 1.42
N ALA A 291 -15.95 26.21 2.37
CA ALA A 291 -17.21 26.31 3.09
C ALA A 291 -18.37 26.50 2.09
N SER A 292 -19.42 25.69 2.24
CA SER A 292 -20.60 25.76 1.37
C SER A 292 -21.45 26.98 1.74
N GLY A 293 -21.30 28.06 0.97
CA GLY A 293 -22.15 29.26 1.01
C GLY A 293 -23.44 29.11 0.22
#